data_AF-A0A1Z9M4W4-F1
#
_entry.id   AF-A0A1Z9M4W4-F1
#
_cell.length_a   1.000
_cell.length_b   1.000
_cell.length_c   1.000
_cell.angle_alpha   90.00
_cell.angle_beta   90.00
_cell.angle_gamma   90.00
#
_symmetry.space_group_name_H-M   'P 1'
#
loop_
_entity.id
_entity.type
_entity.pdbx_description
1 polymer ?
#
loop_
_entity_poly.entity_id
_entity_poly.type
_entity_poly.pdbx_seq_one_letter_code
_entity_poly.pdbx_strand_id
1 'polypeptide(L)'
;MAKIRYSWGKVSSGDIISFRYNKKRRTVLVISPKYNLKKVDNSKVQLMSGLQLETQENRAAPNIVTILKQLGKLTIVDEDKEIYKVIFDGRKLDAERRKLASTVKLLVANKNDLYRTYDYRKMRSESPMVMLDDLESIPRRILKEAASED
;
A
#
# COMPACT_ATOMS: atom_id res chain seq x y z
N MET A 1 15.90 -3.95 -12.28
CA MET A 1 14.82 -3.55 -11.35
C MET A 1 13.49 -3.73 -12.05
N ALA A 2 12.53 -4.39 -11.43
CA ALA A 2 11.35 -4.87 -12.16
C ALA A 2 10.07 -4.25 -11.59
N LYS A 3 9.51 -3.28 -12.33
CA LYS A 3 8.20 -2.70 -12.04
C LYS A 3 7.23 -3.15 -13.12
N ILE A 4 6.06 -3.66 -12.73
CA ILE A 4 5.03 -4.04 -13.69
C ILE A 4 4.10 -2.86 -13.91
N ARG A 5 3.92 -2.45 -15.17
CA ARG A 5 2.87 -1.50 -15.55
C ARG A 5 1.52 -2.04 -15.14
N TYR A 6 0.79 -1.25 -14.37
CA TYR A 6 -0.49 -1.63 -13.79
C TYR A 6 -1.51 -0.50 -13.96
N SER A 7 -2.78 -0.82 -13.74
CA SER A 7 -3.88 0.12 -13.95
C SER A 7 -4.58 0.43 -12.64
N TRP A 8 -4.91 1.69 -12.41
CA TRP A 8 -5.64 2.15 -11.22
C TRP A 8 -6.94 1.39 -10.94
N GLY A 9 -7.64 0.92 -11.98
CA GLY A 9 -8.87 0.14 -11.84
C GLY A 9 -8.67 -1.29 -11.33
N LYS A 10 -7.44 -1.82 -11.41
CA LYS A 10 -7.05 -3.15 -10.91
C LYS A 10 -6.38 -3.08 -9.53
N VAL A 11 -6.04 -1.89 -9.04
CA VAL A 11 -5.43 -1.71 -7.73
C VAL A 11 -6.38 -2.21 -6.65
N SER A 12 -5.88 -3.13 -5.83
CA SER A 12 -6.61 -3.81 -4.78
C SER A 12 -5.94 -3.62 -3.42
N SER A 13 -6.66 -4.00 -2.37
CA SER A 13 -6.09 -4.00 -1.02
C SER A 13 -4.93 -4.99 -0.93
N GLY A 14 -3.81 -4.58 -0.36
CA GLY A 14 -2.62 -5.40 -0.19
C GLY A 14 -1.59 -5.23 -1.30
N ASP A 15 -1.95 -4.60 -2.42
CA ASP A 15 -0.99 -4.28 -3.48
C ASP A 15 0.04 -3.27 -2.97
N ILE A 16 1.31 -3.47 -3.35
CA ILE A 16 2.35 -2.48 -3.15
C ILE A 16 2.56 -1.76 -4.48
N ILE A 17 2.27 -0.45 -4.48
CA ILE A 17 2.23 0.35 -5.69
C ILE A 17 3.18 1.54 -5.64
N SER A 18 3.74 1.88 -6.81
CA SER A 18 4.49 3.11 -7.04
C SER A 18 3.73 4.04 -7.98
N PHE A 19 3.63 5.32 -7.61
CA PHE A 19 2.98 6.36 -8.42
C PHE A 19 3.59 7.75 -8.15
N ARG A 20 3.27 8.73 -9.01
CA ARG A 20 3.59 10.14 -8.78
C ARG A 20 2.46 10.88 -8.06
N TYR A 21 2.80 11.66 -7.06
CA TYR A 21 1.87 12.54 -6.34
C TYR A 21 2.58 13.76 -5.78
N ASN A 22 2.03 14.95 -6.01
CA ASN A 22 2.71 16.23 -5.82
C ASN A 22 4.07 16.23 -6.52
N LYS A 23 4.13 15.73 -7.76
CA LYS A 23 5.35 15.61 -8.59
C LYS A 23 6.47 14.70 -8.02
N LYS A 24 6.29 14.06 -6.87
CA LYS A 24 7.26 13.14 -6.26
C LYS A 24 6.81 11.68 -6.39
N ARG A 25 7.76 10.76 -6.55
CA ARG A 25 7.47 9.31 -6.48
C ARG A 25 7.11 8.91 -5.05
N ARG A 26 6.10 8.05 -4.92
CA ARG A 26 5.67 7.42 -3.67
C ARG A 26 5.51 5.91 -3.90
N THR A 27 5.95 5.11 -2.93
CA THR A 27 5.67 3.67 -2.87
C THR A 27 4.76 3.41 -1.67
N VAL A 28 3.63 2.74 -1.88
CA VAL A 28 2.56 2.61 -0.88
C VAL A 28 2.02 1.18 -0.85
N LEU A 29 1.89 0.61 0.36
CA LEU A 29 1.01 -0.55 0.58
C LEU A 29 -0.43 -0.07 0.61
N VAL A 30 -1.24 -0.53 -0.34
CA VAL A 30 -2.64 -0.12 -0.47
C VAL A 30 -3.47 -0.75 0.63
N ILE A 31 -4.12 0.09 1.43
CA ILE A 31 -5.13 -0.34 2.40
C ILE A 31 -6.47 -0.27 1.68
N SER A 32 -7.00 0.93 1.43
CA SER A 32 -8.28 1.11 0.75
C SER A 32 -8.05 1.72 -0.63
N PRO A 33 -8.25 0.96 -1.74
CA PRO A 33 -7.87 1.39 -3.08
C PRO A 33 -8.69 2.58 -3.60
N LYS A 34 -9.97 2.68 -3.23
CA LYS A 34 -10.84 3.80 -3.60
C LYS A 34 -12.06 3.88 -2.70
N TYR A 35 -12.31 5.03 -2.08
CA TYR A 35 -13.52 5.29 -1.31
C TYR A 35 -13.95 6.76 -1.40
N ASN A 36 -15.23 7.03 -1.15
CA ASN A 36 -15.75 8.40 -1.08
C ASN A 36 -15.77 8.85 0.39
N LEU A 37 -15.28 10.05 0.65
CA LEU A 37 -15.46 10.74 1.92
C LEU A 37 -16.39 11.94 1.69
N LYS A 38 -17.42 12.06 2.53
CA LYS A 38 -18.26 13.25 2.58
C LYS A 38 -17.62 14.25 3.54
N LYS A 39 -17.33 15.45 3.05
CA LYS A 39 -16.77 16.55 3.85
C LYS A 39 -17.88 17.24 4.67
N VAL A 40 -17.46 18.12 5.59
CA VAL A 40 -18.37 18.92 6.43
C VAL A 40 -19.30 19.80 5.57
N ASP A 41 -18.79 20.34 4.46
CA ASP A 41 -19.53 21.13 3.47
C ASP A 41 -20.45 20.28 2.56
N ASN A 42 -20.71 19.01 2.90
CA ASN A 42 -21.43 18.01 2.11
C ASN A 42 -20.81 17.63 0.75
N SER A 43 -19.68 18.22 0.35
CA SER A 43 -18.98 17.81 -0.87
C SER A 43 -18.40 16.41 -0.74
N LYS A 44 -18.22 15.70 -1.86
CA LYS A 44 -17.64 14.36 -1.90
C LYS A 44 -16.25 14.41 -2.49
N VAL A 45 -15.28 13.79 -1.82
CA VAL A 45 -13.93 13.57 -2.34
C VAL A 45 -13.66 12.08 -2.49
N GLN A 46 -12.96 11.71 -3.56
CA GLN A 46 -12.51 10.35 -3.80
C GLN A 46 -11.08 10.20 -3.26
N LEU A 47 -10.89 9.24 -2.37
CA LEU A 47 -9.64 9.03 -1.66
C LEU A 47 -9.15 7.59 -1.81
N MET A 48 -7.85 7.42 -1.65
CA MET A 48 -7.19 6.15 -1.39
C MET A 48 -6.40 6.27 -0.09
N SER A 49 -6.33 5.21 0.69
CA SER A 49 -5.47 5.16 1.87
C SER A 49 -4.49 3.99 1.79
N GLY A 50 -3.34 4.17 2.42
CA GLY A 50 -2.29 3.17 2.45
C GLY A 50 -1.16 3.55 3.39
N LEU A 51 -0.15 2.69 3.46
CA LEU A 51 1.08 2.92 4.19
C LEU A 51 2.14 3.38 3.23
N GLN A 52 2.64 4.60 3.42
CA GLN A 52 3.75 5.10 2.63
C GLN A 52 5.03 4.40 3.07
N LEU A 53 5.50 3.47 2.25
CA LEU A 53 6.69 2.67 2.53
C LEU A 53 7.95 3.43 2.13
N GLU A 54 7.91 4.10 0.97
CA GLU A 54 9.04 4.87 0.44
C GLU A 54 8.57 6.15 -0.21
N THR A 55 9.50 7.09 -0.34
CA THR A 55 9.35 8.28 -1.17
C THR A 55 10.56 8.43 -2.08
N GLN A 56 10.51 9.38 -3.00
CA GLN A 56 11.67 9.73 -3.80
C GLN A 56 12.90 10.10 -2.95
N GLU A 57 12.71 10.66 -1.76
CA GLU A 57 13.78 11.15 -0.88
C GLU A 57 14.14 10.18 0.24
N ASN A 58 13.18 9.35 0.67
CA ASN A 58 13.31 8.47 1.84
C ASN A 58 13.11 7.01 1.45
N ARG A 59 14.07 6.18 1.84
CA ARG A 59 13.98 4.71 1.76
C ARG A 59 13.00 4.15 2.78
N ALA A 60 12.67 2.87 2.63
CA ALA A 60 11.82 2.19 3.61
C ALA A 60 12.48 2.15 4.99
N ALA A 61 11.64 2.20 6.03
CA ALA A 61 12.11 2.06 7.40
C ALA A 61 12.76 0.67 7.61
N PRO A 62 13.80 0.53 8.45
CA PRO A 62 14.46 -0.76 8.67
C PRO A 62 13.53 -1.88 9.17
N ASN A 63 12.47 -1.52 9.91
CA ASN A 63 11.48 -2.45 10.47
C ASN A 63 10.29 -2.72 9.53
N ILE A 64 10.34 -2.28 8.27
CA ILE A 64 9.19 -2.34 7.36
C ILE A 64 8.70 -3.78 7.13
N VAL A 65 9.59 -4.76 7.03
CA VAL A 65 9.21 -6.17 6.83
C VAL A 65 8.41 -6.68 8.02
N THR A 66 8.83 -6.35 9.24
CA THR A 66 8.10 -6.69 10.47
C THR A 66 6.71 -6.07 10.47
N ILE A 67 6.57 -4.81 10.01
CA ILE A 67 5.29 -4.14 9.87
C ILE A 67 4.40 -4.89 8.86
N LEU A 68 4.94 -5.25 7.69
CA LEU A 68 4.19 -6.00 6.67
C LEU A 68 3.70 -7.35 7.21
N LYS A 69 4.56 -8.12 7.89
CA LYS A 69 4.21 -9.39 8.55
C LYS A 69 3.12 -9.22 9.62
N GLN A 70 3.16 -8.14 10.39
CA GLN A 70 2.12 -7.86 11.41
C GLN A 70 0.75 -7.56 10.80
N LEU A 71 0.72 -7.02 9.58
CA LEU A 71 -0.52 -6.68 8.87
C LEU A 71 -1.12 -7.89 8.15
N GLY A 72 -0.31 -8.85 7.73
CA GLY A 72 -0.77 -10.06 7.06
C GLY A 72 0.38 -10.88 6.48
N LYS A 73 0.04 -11.79 5.58
CA LYS A 73 1.00 -12.69 4.91
C LYS A 73 1.57 -12.03 3.66
N LEU A 74 2.88 -12.01 3.49
CA LEU A 74 3.49 -11.64 2.21
C LEU A 74 3.28 -12.76 1.19
N THR A 75 2.95 -12.41 -0.05
CA THR A 75 2.73 -13.37 -1.13
C THR A 75 3.33 -12.82 -2.43
N ILE A 76 3.93 -13.71 -3.21
CA ILE A 76 4.52 -13.37 -4.51
C ILE A 76 3.39 -13.20 -5.54
N VAL A 77 3.48 -12.13 -6.33
CA VAL A 77 2.58 -11.80 -7.45
C VAL A 77 3.21 -12.15 -8.79
N ASP A 78 4.52 -11.90 -8.92
CA ASP A 78 5.34 -12.23 -10.08
C ASP A 78 6.70 -12.67 -9.56
N GLU A 79 7.05 -13.94 -9.78
CA GLU A 79 8.26 -14.55 -9.23
C GLU A 79 9.52 -14.04 -9.94
N ASP A 80 9.48 -13.94 -11.28
CA ASP A 80 10.60 -13.46 -12.10
C ASP A 80 11.00 -12.03 -11.74
N LYS A 81 9.99 -11.20 -11.44
CA LYS A 81 10.16 -9.80 -11.07
C LYS A 81 10.24 -9.58 -9.56
N GLU A 82 10.04 -10.63 -8.77
CA GLU A 82 10.00 -10.61 -7.32
C GLU A 82 9.06 -9.52 -6.79
N ILE A 83 7.86 -9.46 -7.34
CA ILE A 83 6.82 -8.53 -6.89
C ILE A 83 6.00 -9.20 -5.81
N TYR A 84 5.77 -8.50 -4.71
CA TYR A 84 5.03 -9.00 -3.56
C TYR A 84 3.75 -8.19 -3.32
N LYS A 85 2.80 -8.82 -2.64
CA LYS A 85 1.62 -8.20 -2.05
C LYS A 85 1.45 -8.69 -0.62
N VAL A 86 0.67 -7.98 0.18
CA VAL A 86 0.25 -8.42 1.51
C VAL A 86 -1.19 -8.92 1.44
N ILE A 87 -1.41 -10.18 1.76
CA ILE A 87 -2.75 -10.69 2.06
C ILE A 87 -3.04 -10.35 3.52
N PHE A 88 -3.84 -9.31 3.73
CA PHE A 88 -4.25 -8.89 5.07
C PHE A 88 -4.97 -10.02 5.80
N ASP A 89 -4.68 -10.19 7.09
CA ASP A 89 -5.37 -11.16 7.92
C ASP A 89 -6.85 -10.74 8.11
N GLY A 90 -7.75 -11.56 7.58
CA GLY A 90 -9.20 -11.39 7.63
C GLY A 90 -9.76 -11.25 9.05
N ARG A 91 -9.07 -11.72 10.08
CA ARG A 91 -9.49 -11.56 11.49
C ARG A 91 -9.22 -10.16 12.04
N LYS A 92 -8.36 -9.39 11.36
CA LYS A 92 -8.09 -7.95 11.62
C LYS A 92 -8.93 -7.04 10.71
N LEU A 93 -9.78 -7.64 9.88
CA LEU A 93 -10.72 -7.02 8.96
C LEU A 93 -12.13 -7.32 9.46
N ASP A 94 -12.96 -6.30 9.64
CA ASP A 94 -14.34 -6.50 10.06
C ASP A 94 -15.11 -7.20 8.93
N ALA A 95 -15.58 -8.44 9.17
CA ALA A 95 -16.21 -9.28 8.16
C ALA A 95 -17.55 -8.72 7.65
N GLU A 96 -18.22 -7.84 8.40
CA GLU A 96 -19.48 -7.21 7.97
C GLU A 96 -19.29 -5.85 7.28
N ARG A 97 -18.11 -5.23 7.39
CA ARG A 97 -17.87 -3.89 6.89
C ARG A 97 -16.71 -3.92 5.92
N ARG A 98 -16.99 -3.55 4.67
CA ARG A 98 -16.02 -3.28 3.58
C ARG A 98 -15.03 -2.11 3.89
N LYS A 99 -14.69 -1.88 5.16
CA LYS A 99 -13.68 -0.96 5.66
C LYS A 99 -12.62 -1.80 6.35
N LEU A 100 -11.35 -1.64 5.94
CA LEU A 100 -10.25 -2.07 6.78
C LEU A 100 -10.45 -1.50 8.18
N ALA A 101 -10.50 -2.38 9.17
CA ALA A 101 -10.98 -2.08 10.51
C ALA A 101 -10.20 -0.89 11.11
N SER A 102 -10.86 -0.15 11.99
CA SER A 102 -10.22 0.79 12.91
C SER A 102 -8.95 0.21 13.53
N THR A 103 -8.86 -1.12 13.70
CA THR A 103 -7.67 -1.87 14.13
C THR A 103 -6.45 -1.72 13.22
N VAL A 104 -6.57 -1.83 11.89
CA VAL A 104 -5.43 -1.57 10.98
C VAL A 104 -5.05 -0.09 11.04
N LYS A 105 -6.05 0.79 11.07
CA LYS A 105 -5.82 2.22 11.24
C LYS A 105 -5.16 2.54 12.59
N LEU A 106 -5.49 1.85 13.68
CA LEU A 106 -4.94 1.99 15.02
C LEU A 106 -3.54 1.39 15.13
N LEU A 107 -3.32 0.20 14.56
CA LEU A 107 -1.99 -0.44 14.48
C LEU A 107 -1.01 0.43 13.72
N VAL A 108 -1.49 1.11 12.68
CA VAL A 108 -0.67 2.02 11.89
C VAL A 108 -0.56 3.39 12.58
N ALA A 109 -1.66 4.00 13.02
CA ALA A 109 -1.66 5.35 13.60
C ALA A 109 -0.96 5.43 14.96
N ASN A 110 -1.05 4.39 15.80
CA ASN A 110 -0.44 4.39 17.13
C ASN A 110 1.04 3.95 17.12
N LYS A 111 1.53 3.33 16.03
CA LYS A 111 2.92 2.85 15.96
C LYS A 111 3.76 3.43 14.84
N ASN A 112 3.20 4.05 13.80
CA ASN A 112 3.96 4.48 12.62
C ASN A 112 3.37 5.71 11.89
N ASP A 113 4.20 6.75 11.68
CA ASP A 113 3.93 7.93 10.83
C ASP A 113 3.82 7.59 9.32
N LEU A 114 3.38 6.38 8.96
CA LEU A 114 3.35 5.89 7.59
C LEU A 114 1.94 5.94 6.99
N TYR A 115 0.87 6.01 7.80
CA TYR A 115 -0.49 6.11 7.26
C TYR A 115 -0.65 7.41 6.47
N ARG A 116 -1.08 7.29 5.21
CA ARG A 116 -1.39 8.44 4.36
C ARG A 116 -2.68 8.22 3.62
N THR A 117 -3.35 9.33 3.33
CA THR A 117 -4.53 9.39 2.47
C THR A 117 -4.22 10.31 1.31
N TYR A 118 -4.61 9.90 0.11
CA TYR A 118 -4.31 10.60 -1.14
C TYR A 118 -5.60 10.94 -1.89
N ASP A 119 -5.64 12.10 -2.55
CA ASP A 119 -6.72 12.42 -3.47
C ASP A 119 -6.61 11.53 -4.71
N TYR A 120 -7.62 10.68 -4.92
CA TYR A 120 -7.61 9.66 -5.96
C TYR A 120 -7.62 10.25 -7.37
N ARG A 121 -8.33 11.37 -7.57
CA ARG A 121 -8.41 12.01 -8.88
C ARG A 121 -7.08 12.67 -9.22
N LYS A 122 -6.46 13.35 -8.25
CA LYS A 122 -5.14 13.95 -8.41
C LYS A 122 -4.06 12.90 -8.69
N MET A 123 -4.05 11.79 -7.95
CA MET A 123 -3.12 10.67 -8.22
C MET A 123 -3.23 10.17 -9.67
N ARG A 124 -4.44 9.93 -10.15
CA ARG A 124 -4.67 9.48 -11.54
C ARG A 124 -4.27 10.51 -12.58
N SER A 125 -4.43 11.80 -12.27
CA SER A 125 -4.04 12.88 -13.17
C SER A 125 -2.51 13.02 -13.26
N GLU A 126 -1.81 12.95 -12.13
CA GLU A 126 -0.34 13.09 -12.10
C GLU A 126 0.41 11.80 -12.48
N SER A 127 -0.27 10.66 -12.33
CA SER A 127 0.26 9.34 -12.66
C SER A 127 -0.83 8.56 -13.39
N PRO A 128 -1.01 8.73 -14.72
CA PRO A 128 -2.05 8.03 -15.48
C PRO A 128 -1.99 6.50 -15.35
N MET A 129 -0.78 5.99 -15.16
CA MET A 129 -0.50 4.60 -14.83
C MET A 129 0.11 4.49 -13.43
N VAL A 130 -0.03 3.31 -12.85
CA VAL A 130 0.57 2.92 -11.56
C VAL A 130 1.47 1.72 -11.81
N MET A 131 2.48 1.51 -10.97
CA MET A 131 3.35 0.35 -11.06
C MET A 131 3.13 -0.55 -9.86
N LEU A 132 3.11 -1.87 -10.06
CA LEU A 132 3.42 -2.79 -8.97
C LEU A 132 4.93 -2.71 -8.70
N ASP A 133 5.30 -2.55 -7.43
CA ASP A 133 6.67 -2.25 -7.01
C ASP A 133 7.28 -3.42 -6.24
N ASP A 134 8.59 -3.63 -6.42
CA ASP A 134 9.38 -4.71 -5.83
C ASP A 134 9.99 -4.34 -4.47
N LEU A 135 9.71 -3.14 -3.94
CA LEU A 135 10.31 -2.61 -2.70
C LEU A 135 11.83 -2.59 -2.73
N GLU A 136 12.38 -1.92 -3.74
CA GLU A 136 13.82 -1.84 -4.04
C GLU A 136 14.73 -1.65 -2.82
N SER A 137 14.30 -0.84 -1.84
CA SER A 137 15.15 -0.51 -0.71
C SER A 137 15.28 -1.63 0.32
N ILE A 138 14.51 -2.70 0.19
CA ILE A 138 14.54 -3.88 1.06
C ILE A 138 15.32 -5.01 0.36
N PRO A 139 16.33 -5.61 1.03
CA PRO A 139 17.01 -6.78 0.49
C PRO A 139 16.06 -7.93 0.15
N ARG A 140 16.15 -8.43 -1.09
CA ARG A 140 15.30 -9.50 -1.65
C ARG A 140 15.26 -10.77 -0.78
N ARG A 141 16.42 -11.15 -0.21
CA ARG A 141 16.51 -12.29 0.71
C ARG A 141 15.52 -12.18 1.87
N ILE A 142 15.40 -10.98 2.46
CA ILE A 142 14.52 -10.73 3.60
C ILE A 142 13.05 -10.83 3.18
N LEU A 143 12.69 -10.33 1.98
CA LEU A 143 11.33 -10.45 1.45
C LEU A 143 10.96 -11.90 1.12
N LYS A 144 11.89 -12.67 0.55
CA LYS A 144 11.70 -14.10 0.27
C LYS A 144 11.50 -14.90 1.55
N GLU A 145 12.40 -14.74 2.52
CA GLU A 145 12.28 -15.37 3.84
C GLU A 145 10.93 -15.03 4.49
N ALA A 146 10.54 -13.76 4.42
CA ALA A 146 9.26 -13.30 4.96
C ALA A 146 8.02 -13.86 4.24
N ALA A 147 8.14 -14.22 2.96
CA ALA A 147 7.05 -14.82 2.19
C ALA A 147 7.00 -16.35 2.32
N SER A 148 8.12 -16.99 2.69
CA SER A 148 8.24 -18.45 2.87
C SER A 148 7.95 -18.94 4.30
N GLU A 149 7.97 -18.06 5.29
CA GLU A 149 7.57 -18.40 6.66
C GLU A 149 6.04 -18.56 6.73
N ASP A 150 5.58 -19.80 6.95
CA ASP A 150 4.18 -20.18 7.23
C ASP A 150 3.90 -20.25 8.74
#